data_AF-W0V8V6-F1
#
_entry.id   AF-W0V8V6-F1
#
_cell.length_a   1.000
_cell.length_b   1.000
_cell.length_c   1.000
_cell.angle_alpha   90.00
_cell.angle_beta   90.00
_cell.angle_gamma   90.00
#
_symmetry.space_group_name_H-M   'P 1'
#
loop_
_entity.id
_entity.type
_entity.pdbx_description
1 polymer ?
#
loop_
_entity_poly.entity_id
_entity_poly.type
_entity_poly.pdbx_seq_one_letter_code
_entity_poly.pdbx_strand_id
1 'polypeptide(L)'
;MNKSAAVTAKLAIINGKFYAEEKQKEYTRHRISKNSLRKLSGRERIHDTFIEELIEEFARLGWHFFIHSDTEYAVLQADKVNVWAKLGTSRVHELIKKMDNGDEDAVDDEFDRLFGADDEPSSDDE
;
A
#
# COMPACT_ATOMS: atom_id res chain seq x y z
N MET A 1 -27.73 -2.23 9.47
CA MET A 1 -27.45 -0.78 9.38
C MET A 1 -25.98 -0.61 8.99
N ASN A 2 -25.73 0.17 7.94
CA ASN A 2 -24.36 0.49 7.50
C ASN A 2 -23.73 1.47 8.50
N LYS A 3 -22.48 1.23 8.89
CA LYS A 3 -21.70 2.13 9.73
C LYS A 3 -21.01 3.19 8.87
N SER A 4 -20.79 4.37 9.45
CA SER A 4 -20.01 5.42 8.79
C SER A 4 -18.54 4.99 8.62
N ALA A 5 -17.80 5.69 7.75
CA ALA A 5 -16.37 5.46 7.58
C ALA A 5 -15.62 5.70 8.89
N ALA A 6 -15.95 6.78 9.62
CA ALA A 6 -15.36 7.10 10.92
C ALA A 6 -15.49 5.95 11.94
N VAL A 7 -16.69 5.36 12.06
CA VAL A 7 -16.91 4.23 12.96
C VAL A 7 -16.17 2.99 12.47
N THR A 8 -16.19 2.73 11.16
CA THR A 8 -15.52 1.58 10.56
C THR A 8 -13.99 1.63 10.75
N ALA A 9 -13.37 2.80 10.54
CA ALA A 9 -11.94 3.01 10.75
C ALA A 9 -11.54 2.77 12.21
N LYS A 10 -12.30 3.31 13.17
CA LYS A 10 -12.08 3.07 14.60
C LYS A 10 -12.18 1.58 14.94
N LEU A 11 -13.21 0.88 14.44
CA LEU A 11 -13.36 -0.56 14.65
C LEU A 11 -12.19 -1.36 14.09
N ALA A 12 -11.67 -0.99 12.91
CA ALA A 12 -10.51 -1.63 12.32
C ALA A 12 -9.24 -1.46 13.17
N ILE A 13 -8.97 -0.23 13.65
CA ILE A 13 -7.83 0.06 14.52
C ILE A 13 -7.94 -0.67 15.85
N ILE A 14 -9.13 -0.66 16.47
CA ILE A 14 -9.41 -1.41 17.71
C ILE A 14 -9.17 -2.91 17.48
N ASN A 15 -9.66 -3.47 16.38
CA ASN A 15 -9.45 -4.87 16.04
C ASN A 15 -7.96 -5.20 15.86
N GLY A 16 -7.19 -4.32 15.22
CA GLY A 16 -5.74 -4.44 15.12
C GLY A 16 -5.05 -4.40 16.49
N LYS A 17 -5.51 -3.54 17.41
CA LYS A 17 -4.99 -3.47 18.78
C LYS A 17 -5.30 -4.73 19.59
N PHE A 18 -6.52 -5.27 19.50
CA PHE A 18 -6.86 -6.54 20.15
C PHE A 18 -6.03 -7.71 19.62
N TYR A 19 -5.82 -7.77 18.30
CA TYR A 19 -4.93 -8.77 17.73
C TYR A 19 -3.47 -8.63 18.21
N ALA A 20 -2.99 -7.39 18.34
CA ALA A 20 -1.68 -7.08 18.87
C ALA A 20 -1.51 -7.57 20.32
N GLU A 21 -2.51 -7.33 21.17
CA GLU A 21 -2.55 -7.79 22.55
C GLU A 21 -2.62 -9.33 22.63
N GLU A 22 -3.46 -9.97 21.82
CA GLU A 22 -3.56 -11.43 21.73
C GLU A 22 -2.21 -12.07 21.37
N LYS A 23 -1.46 -11.45 20.47
CA LYS A 23 -0.14 -11.94 20.04
C LYS A 23 1.03 -11.43 20.88
N GLN A 24 0.78 -10.60 21.89
CA GLN A 24 1.81 -9.94 22.71
C GLN A 24 2.88 -9.25 21.86
N LYS A 25 2.45 -8.60 20.77
CA LYS A 25 3.32 -7.91 19.80
C LYS A 25 2.73 -6.57 19.44
N GLU A 26 3.57 -5.58 19.14
CA GLU A 26 3.10 -4.34 18.54
C GLU A 26 2.93 -4.49 17.03
N TYR A 27 1.77 -4.12 16.51
CA TYR A 27 1.51 -4.05 15.07
C TYR A 27 1.30 -2.60 14.65
N THR A 28 2.24 -2.11 13.86
CA THR A 28 2.21 -0.78 13.28
C THR A 28 1.65 -0.79 11.86
N ARG A 29 1.39 -1.99 11.32
CA ARG A 29 0.82 -2.24 9.99
C ARG A 29 0.11 -3.58 9.95
N HIS A 30 -0.98 -3.66 9.20
CA HIS A 30 -1.72 -4.90 9.00
C HIS A 30 -2.60 -4.84 7.74
N ARG A 31 -3.05 -6.02 7.30
CA ARG A 31 -3.99 -6.16 6.18
C ARG A 31 -5.41 -6.41 6.69
N ILE A 32 -6.38 -5.99 5.90
CA ILE A 32 -7.80 -6.21 6.14
C ILE A 32 -8.40 -6.81 4.88
N SER A 33 -8.95 -8.02 4.96
CA SER A 33 -9.65 -8.61 3.82
C SER A 33 -10.93 -7.83 3.51
N LYS A 34 -11.37 -7.86 2.26
CA LYS A 34 -12.63 -7.25 1.81
C LYS A 34 -13.84 -7.77 2.59
N ASN A 35 -13.83 -9.05 2.95
CA ASN A 35 -14.87 -9.66 3.79
C ASN A 35 -14.85 -9.12 5.23
N SER A 36 -13.67 -8.93 5.82
CA SER A 36 -13.57 -8.30 7.14
C SER A 36 -14.04 -6.84 7.10
N LEU A 37 -13.66 -6.08 6.07
CA LEU A 37 -14.12 -4.69 5.94
C LEU A 37 -15.64 -4.58 5.76
N ARG A 38 -16.26 -5.50 4.99
CA ARG A 38 -17.73 -5.65 4.90
C ARG A 38 -18.36 -5.90 6.26
N LYS A 39 -17.80 -6.82 7.06
CA LYS A 39 -18.29 -7.11 8.43
C LYS A 39 -18.17 -5.90 9.35
N LEU A 40 -17.00 -5.24 9.36
CA LEU A 40 -16.75 -4.06 10.18
C LEU A 40 -17.72 -2.93 9.82
N SER A 41 -17.87 -2.61 8.54
CA SER A 41 -18.77 -1.56 8.05
C SER A 41 -20.25 -1.95 8.08
N GLY A 42 -20.57 -3.24 8.13
CA GLY A 42 -21.94 -3.75 7.96
C GLY A 42 -22.48 -3.62 6.53
N ARG A 43 -21.61 -3.37 5.54
CA ARG A 43 -21.99 -3.19 4.13
C ARG A 43 -21.84 -4.51 3.37
N GLU A 44 -22.78 -4.78 2.46
CA GLU A 44 -22.70 -5.92 1.53
C GLU A 44 -21.69 -5.65 0.41
N ARG A 45 -21.68 -4.42 -0.12
CA ARG A 45 -20.75 -3.94 -1.15
C ARG A 45 -19.96 -2.75 -0.62
N ILE A 46 -18.68 -2.71 -1.00
CA ILE A 46 -17.76 -1.62 -0.68
C ILE A 46 -17.59 -0.82 -1.97
N HIS A 47 -18.09 0.40 -1.98
CA HIS A 47 -18.00 1.32 -3.11
C HIS A 47 -16.78 2.22 -2.96
N ASP A 48 -16.27 2.74 -4.07
CA ASP A 48 -15.05 3.56 -4.09
C ASP A 48 -15.21 4.84 -3.25
N THR A 49 -16.39 5.47 -3.27
CA THR A 49 -16.70 6.63 -2.42
C THR A 49 -16.56 6.31 -0.93
N PHE A 50 -16.92 5.11 -0.49
CA PHE A 50 -16.72 4.70 0.91
C PHE A 50 -15.24 4.41 1.22
N ILE A 51 -14.47 3.97 0.22
CA ILE A 51 -13.02 3.81 0.36
C ILE A 51 -12.33 5.16 0.51
N GLU A 52 -12.72 6.16 -0.29
CA GLU A 52 -12.23 7.54 -0.17
C GLU A 52 -12.50 8.11 1.22
N GLU A 53 -13.74 7.97 1.73
CA GLU A 53 -14.09 8.36 3.10
C GLU A 53 -13.22 7.62 4.15
N LEU A 54 -12.96 6.32 3.95
CA LEU A 54 -12.09 5.57 4.87
C LEU A 54 -10.65 6.09 4.85
N ILE A 55 -10.11 6.42 3.68
CA ILE A 55 -8.75 6.98 3.55
C ILE A 55 -8.65 8.25 4.40
N GLU A 56 -9.61 9.16 4.30
CA GLU A 56 -9.65 10.37 5.12
C GLU A 56 -9.74 10.07 6.62
N GLU A 57 -10.62 9.15 7.02
CA GLU A 57 -10.85 8.84 8.42
C GLU A 57 -9.66 8.13 9.07
N PHE A 58 -8.99 7.21 8.37
CA PHE A 58 -7.73 6.64 8.84
C PHE A 58 -6.65 7.71 8.96
N ALA A 59 -6.52 8.62 7.99
CA ALA A 59 -5.54 9.70 8.02
C ALA A 59 -5.74 10.62 9.23
N ARG A 60 -7.00 11.02 9.53
CA ARG A 60 -7.35 11.79 10.74
C ARG A 60 -6.95 11.09 12.04
N LEU A 61 -6.93 9.76 12.04
CA LEU A 61 -6.55 8.93 13.18
C LEU A 61 -5.05 8.59 13.24
N GLY A 62 -4.23 9.13 12.34
CA GLY A 62 -2.79 8.89 12.30
C GLY A 62 -2.39 7.57 11.62
N TRP A 63 -3.23 7.07 10.72
CA TRP A 63 -2.98 5.86 9.94
C TRP A 63 -3.15 6.14 8.45
N HIS A 64 -2.38 5.48 7.60
CA HIS A 64 -2.63 5.37 6.18
C HIS A 64 -3.48 4.13 5.90
N PHE A 65 -4.46 4.27 5.02
CA PHE A 65 -5.26 3.18 4.46
C PHE A 65 -5.11 3.20 2.95
N PHE A 66 -4.90 2.04 2.34
CA PHE A 66 -4.77 1.93 0.88
C PHE A 66 -5.24 0.56 0.39
N ILE A 67 -5.60 0.51 -0.89
CA ILE A 67 -5.92 -0.73 -1.59
C ILE A 67 -4.61 -1.49 -1.78
N HIS A 68 -4.56 -2.73 -1.31
CA HIS A 68 -3.39 -3.60 -1.47
C HIS A 68 -3.55 -4.56 -2.66
N SER A 69 -4.75 -5.09 -2.83
CA SER A 69 -5.15 -5.95 -3.94
C SER A 69 -6.67 -5.90 -4.13
N ASP A 70 -7.20 -6.62 -5.12
CA ASP A 70 -8.64 -6.72 -5.36
C ASP A 70 -9.44 -7.27 -4.16
N THR A 71 -8.76 -8.01 -3.28
CA THR A 71 -9.37 -8.72 -2.15
C THR A 71 -8.94 -8.20 -0.79
N GLU A 72 -7.94 -7.32 -0.74
CA GLU A 72 -7.34 -6.86 0.51
C GLU A 72 -7.03 -5.36 0.50
N TYR A 73 -7.14 -4.78 1.68
CA TYR A 73 -6.69 -3.45 2.02
C TYR A 73 -5.53 -3.56 3.00
N ALA A 74 -4.71 -2.52 3.06
CA ALA A 74 -3.64 -2.43 4.03
C ALA A 74 -3.71 -1.11 4.79
N VAL A 75 -3.25 -1.16 6.03
CA VAL A 75 -3.12 -0.01 6.92
C VAL A 75 -1.76 0.04 7.57
N LEU A 76 -1.27 1.25 7.82
CA LEU A 76 0.05 1.53 8.37
C LEU A 76 -0.03 2.79 9.25
N GLN A 77 0.61 2.80 10.41
CA GLN A 77 0.72 4.02 11.22
C GLN A 77 1.54 5.08 10.49
N ALA A 78 1.03 6.32 10.47
CA ALA A 78 1.63 7.40 9.70
C ALA A 78 3.06 7.74 10.16
N ASP A 79 3.34 7.65 11.46
CA ASP A 79 4.67 7.91 12.01
C ASP A 79 5.74 6.94 11.48
N LYS A 80 5.36 5.72 11.08
CA LYS A 80 6.29 4.73 10.53
C LYS A 80 6.70 5.03 9.11
N VAL A 81 5.98 5.88 8.40
CA VAL A 81 6.40 6.38 7.07
C VAL A 81 7.47 7.45 7.21
N ASN A 82 7.47 8.23 8.30
CA ASN A 82 8.42 9.33 8.48
C ASN A 82 9.89 8.89 8.56
N VAL A 83 10.15 7.62 8.89
CA VAL A 83 11.50 7.05 8.93
C VAL A 83 11.94 6.45 7.59
N TRP A 84 11.06 6.42 6.58
CA TRP A 84 11.41 5.91 5.26
C TRP A 84 12.31 6.90 4.53
N ALA A 85 13.20 6.39 3.68
CA ALA A 85 14.05 7.22 2.85
C ALA A 85 13.18 8.09 1.93
N LYS A 86 13.29 9.41 2.06
CA LYS A 86 12.66 10.35 1.14
C LYS A 86 13.45 10.38 -0.15
N LEU A 87 12.92 9.77 -1.20
CA LEU A 87 13.56 9.77 -2.51
C LEU A 87 13.33 11.12 -3.21
N GLY A 88 14.43 11.79 -3.54
CA GLY A 88 14.44 12.93 -4.47
C GLY A 88 14.68 12.47 -5.90
N THR A 89 14.34 13.31 -6.87
CA THR A 89 14.40 13.00 -8.30
C THR A 89 15.78 13.15 -8.94
N SER A 90 16.78 13.66 -8.20
CA SER A 90 18.11 13.95 -8.75
C SER A 90 18.81 12.77 -9.40
N ARG A 91 18.56 11.54 -8.90
CA ARG A 91 19.16 10.30 -9.43
C ARG A 91 18.63 9.90 -10.81
N VAL A 92 17.44 10.37 -11.17
CA VAL A 92 16.77 10.06 -12.45
C VAL A 92 16.62 11.31 -13.32
N HIS A 93 17.23 12.42 -12.93
CA HIS A 93 17.07 13.71 -13.62
C HIS A 93 17.50 13.67 -15.08
N GLU A 94 18.58 12.94 -15.39
CA GLU A 94 19.04 12.80 -16.78
C GLU A 94 18.13 11.90 -17.62
N LEU A 95 17.49 10.88 -17.03
CA LEU A 95 16.48 10.07 -17.72
C LEU A 95 15.24 10.92 -18.06
N ILE A 96 14.78 11.75 -17.11
CA ILE A 96 13.67 12.68 -17.33
C ILE A 96 13.99 13.61 -18.51
N LYS A 97 15.18 14.21 -18.54
CA LYS A 97 15.60 15.07 -19.66
C LYS A 97 15.63 14.35 -21.01
N LYS A 98 16.07 13.09 -21.05
CA LYS A 98 16.10 12.31 -22.29
C LYS A 98 14.68 12.14 -22.84
N MET A 99 13.73 11.73 -21.99
CA MET A 99 12.32 11.64 -22.39
C MET A 99 11.75 12.99 -22.84
N ASP A 100 12.01 14.07 -22.10
CA ASP A 100 11.55 15.42 -22.45
C ASP A 100 12.09 15.90 -23.81
N ASN A 101 13.23 15.34 -24.25
CA ASN A 101 13.86 15.62 -25.54
C ASN A 101 13.46 14.62 -26.64
N GLY A 102 12.51 13.72 -26.38
CA GLY A 102 11.94 12.78 -27.36
C GLY A 102 12.64 11.42 -27.45
N ASP A 103 13.53 11.09 -26.51
CA ASP A 103 14.08 9.75 -26.38
C ASP A 103 13.11 8.88 -25.56
N GLU A 104 12.14 8.27 -26.25
CA GLU A 104 11.03 7.52 -25.66
C GLU A 104 11.48 6.20 -25.00
N ASP A 105 12.57 5.60 -25.49
CA ASP A 105 13.07 4.30 -25.02
C ASP A 105 14.00 4.43 -23.79
N ALA A 106 14.47 5.64 -23.46
CA ALA A 106 15.49 5.88 -22.43
C ALA A 106 15.16 5.30 -21.04
N VAL A 107 13.88 5.25 -20.66
CA VAL A 107 13.44 4.71 -19.37
C VAL A 107 13.38 3.19 -19.40
N ASP A 108 12.84 2.60 -20.46
CA ASP A 108 12.71 1.15 -20.60
C ASP A 108 14.09 0.50 -20.73
N ASP A 109 15.00 1.09 -21.52
CA ASP A 109 16.40 0.66 -21.64
C ASP A 109 17.10 0.62 -20.28
N GLU A 110 16.95 1.69 -19.48
CA GLU A 110 17.59 1.76 -18.16
C GLU A 110 16.92 0.82 -17.15
N PHE A 111 15.62 0.59 -17.26
CA PHE A 111 14.89 -0.37 -16.45
C PHE A 111 15.35 -1.80 -16.75
N ASP A 112 15.42 -2.19 -18.03
CA ASP A 112 15.91 -3.50 -18.46
C ASP A 112 17.38 -3.69 -18.10
N ARG A 113 18.22 -2.65 -18.21
CA ARG A 113 19.61 -2.70 -17.75
C ARG A 113 19.74 -2.96 -16.24
N LEU A 114 18.77 -2.54 -15.42
CA LEU A 114 18.79 -2.68 -13.97
C LEU A 114 18.05 -3.93 -13.46
N PHE A 115 17.00 -4.36 -14.16
CA PHE A 115 16.04 -5.36 -13.69
C PHE A 115 15.68 -6.41 -14.74
N GLY A 116 16.13 -6.26 -15.98
CA GLY A 116 16.06 -7.31 -16.99
C GLY A 116 16.82 -8.53 -16.47
N ALA A 117 16.22 -9.71 -16.62
CA ALA A 117 16.86 -10.94 -16.19
C ALA A 117 18.21 -11.08 -16.90
N ASP A 118 19.29 -11.25 -16.14
CA ASP A 118 20.45 -11.96 -16.68
C ASP A 118 19.90 -13.31 -17.14
N ASP A 119 19.99 -13.62 -18.44
CA ASP A 119 19.84 -14.98 -18.93
C ASP A 119 20.84 -15.85 -18.16
N GLU A 120 20.42 -16.46 -17.05
CA GLU A 120 21.16 -17.58 -16.48
C GLU A 120 21.17 -18.66 -17.57
N PRO A 121 22.33 -19.02 -18.15
CA PRO A 121 22.37 -20.24 -18.94
C PRO A 121 22.00 -21.38 -18.00
N SER A 122 20.90 -22.05 -18.30
CA SER A 122 20.55 -23.32 -17.72
C SER A 122 21.76 -24.25 -17.84
N SER A 123 22.43 -24.53 -16.74
CA SER A 123 23.22 -25.75 -16.62
C SER A 123 22.35 -26.78 -15.90
N ASP A 124 21.45 -27.39 -16.67
CA ASP A 124 21.18 -28.82 -16.47
C ASP A 124 22.48 -29.55 -16.81
N ASP A 125 22.99 -30.35 -15.87
CA ASP A 125 23.69 -31.64 -16.04
C ASP A 125 24.67 -31.88 -14.87
N GLU A 126 24.21 -32.63 -13.85
CA GLU A 126 24.70 -34.00 -13.49
C GLU A 126 24.03 -34.53 -12.21
#